data_AF-A0A7C7CVJ5-F1
#
_entry.id   AF-A0A7C7CVJ5-F1
#
_cell.length_a   1.000
_cell.length_b   1.000
_cell.length_c   1.000
_cell.angle_alpha   90.00
_cell.angle_beta   90.00
_cell.angle_gamma   90.00
#
_symmetry.space_group_name_H-M   'P 1'
#
loop_
_entity.id
_entity.type
_entity.pdbx_description
1 polymer ?
#
loop_
_entity_poly.entity_id
_entity_poly.type
_entity_poly.pdbx_seq_one_letter_code
_entity_poly.pdbx_strand_id
1 'polypeptide(L)'
;MQKKILGLNSGGPNTAAVLLVDGKIVYAVEEERLTREKQTRRFPSNAIKAILEFSSMELEDLDAVAINWNPAINLEAPNVPQNQRARYMGEIYSQIPYHLMSLKSDNLSSRSQQTLHFLDNSKIDIHYIEHHMSHASCFFSSPFERAAVLTTDAFGEKQSITFSEGKGSQLDLIWSQEFPHSR
;
A
#
# COMPACT_ATOMS: atom_id res chain seq x y z
N MET A 1 -9.39 -22.85 -0.91
CA MET A 1 -9.82 -21.91 0.15
C MET A 1 -10.00 -20.55 -0.50
N GLN A 2 -10.97 -19.77 -0.02
CA GLN A 2 -11.20 -18.40 -0.52
C GLN A 2 -10.07 -17.50 -0.04
N LYS A 3 -9.53 -16.65 -0.90
CA LYS A 3 -8.43 -15.75 -0.59
C LYS A 3 -8.96 -14.46 0.04
N LYS A 4 -8.55 -14.15 1.26
CA LYS A 4 -8.99 -13.00 2.06
C LYS A 4 -7.86 -12.00 2.24
N ILE A 5 -8.07 -10.78 1.76
CA ILE A 5 -7.05 -9.73 1.75
C ILE A 5 -7.59 -8.48 2.41
N LEU A 6 -6.83 -7.96 3.37
CA LEU A 6 -7.09 -6.66 4.00
C LEU A 6 -6.29 -5.58 3.27
N GLY A 7 -6.96 -4.73 2.50
CA GLY A 7 -6.35 -3.55 1.88
C GLY A 7 -6.40 -2.35 2.82
N LEU A 8 -5.32 -1.59 2.92
CA LEU A 8 -5.19 -0.44 3.80
C LEU A 8 -4.72 0.81 3.03
N ASN A 9 -5.36 1.95 3.35
CA ASN A 9 -4.82 3.27 3.09
C ASN A 9 -4.40 3.89 4.43
N SER A 10 -3.10 4.12 4.62
CA SER A 10 -2.55 4.66 5.88
C SER A 10 -1.45 5.71 5.70
N GLY A 11 -1.03 6.01 4.48
CA GLY A 11 0.09 6.91 4.20
C GLY A 11 -0.26 8.40 4.21
N GLY A 12 -1.55 8.74 4.15
CA GLY A 12 -2.03 10.11 3.96
C GLY A 12 -3.32 10.41 4.74
N PRO A 13 -4.01 11.53 4.41
CA PRO A 13 -5.35 11.79 4.91
C PRO A 13 -6.36 10.74 4.40
N ASN A 14 -7.51 10.65 5.07
CA ASN A 14 -8.59 9.72 4.73
C ASN A 14 -8.15 8.25 4.82
N THR A 15 -7.53 7.88 5.94
CA THR A 15 -7.15 6.49 6.18
C THR A 15 -8.37 5.57 6.15
N ALA A 16 -8.20 4.36 5.62
CA ALA A 16 -9.29 3.45 5.31
C ALA A 16 -8.85 2.00 5.30
N ALA A 17 -9.81 1.09 5.39
CA ALA A 17 -9.60 -0.34 5.23
C ALA A 17 -10.68 -0.96 4.33
N VAL A 18 -10.29 -2.02 3.61
CA VAL A 18 -11.17 -2.81 2.75
C VAL A 18 -10.88 -4.30 2.91
N LEU A 19 -11.93 -5.12 3.01
CA LEU A 19 -11.84 -6.57 2.93
C LEU A 19 -12.19 -7.02 1.52
N LEU A 20 -11.25 -7.71 0.86
CA LEU A 20 -11.51 -8.46 -0.36
C LEU A 20 -11.55 -9.95 -0.08
N VAL A 21 -12.54 -10.64 -0.64
CA VAL A 21 -12.64 -12.11 -0.64
C VAL A 21 -12.77 -12.58 -2.09
N ASP A 22 -11.80 -13.37 -2.57
CA ASP A 22 -11.69 -13.84 -3.95
C ASP A 22 -11.87 -12.71 -4.99
N GLY A 23 -11.22 -11.58 -4.73
CA GLY A 23 -11.23 -10.41 -5.62
C GLY A 23 -12.49 -9.55 -5.53
N LYS A 24 -13.45 -9.88 -4.66
CA LYS A 24 -14.67 -9.09 -4.45
C LYS A 24 -14.56 -8.27 -3.18
N ILE A 25 -14.97 -7.01 -3.25
CA ILE A 25 -15.08 -6.14 -2.09
C ILE A 25 -16.26 -6.64 -1.23
N VAL A 26 -15.96 -7.04 0.00
CA VAL A 26 -16.96 -7.49 0.99
C VAL A 26 -17.35 -6.34 1.92
N TYR A 27 -16.37 -5.56 2.36
CA TYR A 27 -16.58 -4.43 3.26
C TYR A 27 -15.50 -3.37 3.03
N ALA A 28 -15.88 -2.09 3.02
CA ALA A 28 -14.95 -0.98 2.90
C ALA A 28 -15.42 0.17 3.79
N VAL A 29 -14.51 0.74 4.58
CA VAL A 29 -14.82 1.86 5.46
C VAL A 29 -13.62 2.76 5.68
N GLU A 30 -13.88 4.07 5.66
CA GLU A 30 -12.92 5.10 6.04
C GLU A 30 -12.95 5.33 7.56
N GLU A 31 -11.78 5.53 8.15
CA GLU A 31 -11.62 5.74 9.60
C GLU A 31 -12.41 6.96 10.09
N GLU A 32 -12.48 8.02 9.29
CA GLU A 32 -13.23 9.25 9.63
C GLU A 32 -14.73 9.02 9.82
N ARG A 33 -15.30 7.96 9.22
CA ARG A 33 -16.72 7.62 9.38
C ARG A 33 -17.00 7.13 10.79
N LEU A 34 -16.03 6.46 11.40
CA LEU A 34 -16.10 5.85 12.72
C LEU A 34 -15.63 6.81 13.82
N THR A 35 -14.53 7.54 13.58
CA THR A 35 -13.96 8.48 14.57
C THR A 35 -14.64 9.84 14.57
N ARG A 36 -15.33 10.20 13.48
CA ARG A 36 -15.90 11.54 13.23
C ARG A 36 -14.86 12.65 13.14
N GLU A 37 -13.58 12.29 13.01
CA GLU A 37 -12.47 13.20 12.76
C GLU A 37 -12.24 13.32 11.26
N LYS A 38 -12.73 14.41 10.66
CA LYS A 38 -12.63 14.64 9.21
C LYS A 38 -11.16 14.70 8.77
N GLN A 39 -10.85 14.01 7.67
CA GLN A 39 -9.52 13.89 7.08
C GLN A 39 -8.46 13.34 8.05
N THR A 40 -8.87 12.45 8.95
CA THR A 40 -7.94 11.82 9.88
C THR A 40 -6.78 11.15 9.14
N ARG A 41 -5.59 11.35 9.70
CA ARG A 41 -4.33 10.70 9.27
C ARG A 41 -3.93 9.58 10.22
N ARG A 42 -4.76 9.29 11.21
CA ARG A 42 -4.50 8.24 12.19
C ARG A 42 -4.60 6.89 11.50
N PHE A 43 -3.81 5.92 11.97
CA PHE A 43 -3.88 4.56 11.47
C PHE A 43 -5.33 4.02 11.56
N PRO A 44 -5.85 3.32 10.54
CA PRO A 44 -7.26 2.96 10.44
C PRO A 44 -7.65 1.78 11.35
N SER A 45 -7.36 1.88 12.66
CA SER A 45 -7.60 0.83 13.64
C SER A 45 -9.09 0.52 13.82
N ASN A 46 -9.96 1.52 13.81
CA ASN A 46 -11.40 1.28 13.98
C ASN A 46 -11.99 0.66 12.71
N ALA A 47 -11.52 1.07 11.53
CA ALA A 47 -11.92 0.48 10.25
C ALA A 47 -11.57 -1.01 10.17
N ILE A 48 -10.35 -1.39 10.60
CA ILE A 48 -9.93 -2.80 10.66
C ILE A 48 -10.82 -3.59 11.63
N LYS A 49 -11.04 -3.07 12.84
CA LYS A 49 -11.92 -3.72 13.83
C LYS A 49 -13.34 -3.92 13.30
N ALA A 50 -13.92 -2.89 12.70
CA ALA A 50 -15.26 -2.97 12.12
C ALA A 50 -15.36 -4.05 11.03
N ILE A 51 -14.31 -4.22 10.22
CA ILE A 51 -14.22 -5.29 9.20
C ILE A 51 -14.18 -6.67 9.85
N LEU A 52 -13.29 -6.88 10.83
CA LEU A 52 -13.12 -8.15 11.52
C LEU A 52 -14.40 -8.55 12.27
N GLU A 53 -15.01 -7.60 12.98
CA GLU A 53 -16.30 -7.78 13.67
C GLU A 53 -17.43 -8.13 12.68
N PHE A 54 -17.56 -7.37 11.59
CA PHE A 54 -18.60 -7.62 10.56
C PHE A 54 -18.46 -9.00 9.91
N SER A 55 -17.22 -9.43 9.67
CA SER A 55 -16.92 -10.71 9.02
C SER A 55 -16.78 -11.89 9.99
N SER A 56 -16.88 -11.65 11.30
CA SER A 56 -16.62 -12.66 12.35
C SER A 56 -15.28 -13.37 12.14
N MET A 57 -14.24 -12.58 11.83
CA MET A 57 -12.88 -13.05 11.55
C MET A 57 -11.90 -12.48 12.57
N GLU A 58 -10.81 -13.21 12.78
CA GLU A 58 -9.62 -12.74 13.47
C GLU A 58 -8.53 -12.31 12.46
N LEU A 59 -7.45 -11.72 12.96
CA LEU A 59 -6.32 -11.28 12.11
C LEU A 59 -5.67 -12.47 11.38
N GLU A 60 -5.63 -13.63 12.03
CA GLU A 60 -5.03 -14.87 11.55
C GLU A 60 -5.85 -15.53 10.42
N ASP A 61 -7.11 -15.12 10.24
CA ASP A 61 -7.95 -15.58 9.12
C ASP A 61 -7.62 -14.89 7.79
N LEU A 62 -6.79 -13.86 7.80
CA LEU A 62 -6.37 -13.11 6.62
C LEU A 62 -5.16 -13.78 5.96
N ASP A 63 -5.20 -13.93 4.63
CA ASP A 63 -4.06 -14.47 3.89
C ASP A 63 -2.94 -13.43 3.72
N ALA A 64 -3.31 -12.15 3.62
CA ALA A 64 -2.35 -11.05 3.53
C ALA A 64 -2.99 -9.68 3.82
N VAL A 65 -2.11 -8.72 4.11
CA VAL A 65 -2.43 -7.28 4.12
C VAL A 65 -1.79 -6.62 2.91
N ALA A 66 -2.51 -5.72 2.24
CA ALA A 66 -1.98 -4.89 1.16
C ALA A 66 -1.99 -3.42 1.58
N ILE A 67 -0.89 -2.70 1.38
CA ILE A 67 -0.75 -1.27 1.70
C ILE A 67 -0.45 -0.50 0.41
N ASN A 68 -1.14 0.62 0.22
CA ASN A 68 -1.10 1.46 -0.99
C ASN A 68 0.11 2.40 -1.08
N TRP A 69 1.24 2.02 -0.48
CA TRP A 69 2.49 2.77 -0.54
C TRP A 69 3.67 1.81 -0.46
N ASN A 70 4.58 1.87 -1.42
CA ASN A 70 5.77 1.02 -1.45
C ASN A 70 7.02 1.75 -0.93
N PRO A 71 7.38 1.60 0.36
CA PRO A 71 8.51 2.33 0.93
C PRO A 71 9.83 1.94 0.24
N ALA A 72 9.93 0.75 -0.34
CA ALA A 72 11.11 0.25 -1.06
C ALA A 72 11.57 1.23 -2.17
N ILE A 73 10.65 1.92 -2.85
CA ILE A 73 10.95 2.90 -3.89
C ILE A 73 11.58 4.17 -3.29
N ASN A 74 11.27 4.49 -2.04
CA ASN A 74 11.93 5.59 -1.33
C ASN A 74 13.29 5.17 -0.76
N LEU A 75 13.62 3.87 -0.78
CA LEU A 75 14.88 3.34 -0.27
C LEU A 75 16.02 3.36 -1.31
N GLU A 76 15.75 3.84 -2.52
CA GLU A 76 16.69 3.82 -3.66
C GLU A 76 17.84 4.82 -3.56
N ALA A 77 17.67 5.91 -2.81
CA ALA A 77 18.64 7.00 -2.73
C ALA A 77 18.99 7.35 -1.27
N PRO A 78 20.28 7.62 -0.95
CA PRO A 78 20.79 7.91 0.41
C PRO A 78 20.09 9.10 1.10
N ASN A 79 19.50 8.90 2.29
CA ASN A 79 18.90 9.92 3.13
C ASN A 79 19.98 10.46 4.09
N VAL A 80 20.85 11.28 3.51
CA VAL A 80 22.00 11.88 4.21
C VAL A 80 21.59 12.61 5.52
N PRO A 81 20.48 13.37 5.58
CA PRO A 81 20.05 14.05 6.80
C PRO A 81 19.69 13.13 7.98
N GLN A 82 19.12 11.94 7.72
CA GLN A 82 18.74 11.00 8.77
C GLN A 82 19.94 10.18 9.27
N ASN A 83 20.94 9.94 8.41
CA ASN A 83 22.13 9.15 8.74
C ASN A 83 23.06 9.80 9.80
N GLN A 84 22.85 11.07 10.16
CA GLN A 84 23.72 11.83 11.07
C GLN A 84 23.09 12.10 12.46
N ARG A 85 21.96 11.48 12.81
CA ARG A 85 21.23 11.75 14.07
C ARG A 85 21.26 10.56 15.05
N ALA A 86 21.05 10.85 16.34
CA ALA A 86 20.84 9.83 17.37
C ALA A 86 19.60 8.99 17.02
N ARG A 87 19.76 7.67 17.00
CA ARG A 87 18.78 6.74 16.43
C ARG A 87 17.72 6.37 17.45
N TYR A 88 16.46 6.36 17.02
CA TYR A 88 15.42 5.64 17.74
C TYR A 88 15.55 4.15 17.38
N MET A 89 15.64 3.26 18.36
CA MET A 89 15.89 1.83 18.10
C MET A 89 14.82 1.17 17.22
N GLY A 90 13.59 1.69 17.20
CA GLY A 90 12.54 1.21 16.29
C GLY A 90 12.81 1.51 14.81
N GLU A 91 13.64 2.50 14.48
CA GLU A 91 14.02 2.81 13.09
C GLU A 91 14.89 1.72 12.44
N ILE A 92 15.43 0.79 13.22
CA ILE A 92 16.21 -0.35 12.67
C ILE A 92 15.38 -1.16 11.68
N TYR A 93 14.06 -1.28 11.90
CA TYR A 93 13.15 -1.98 10.99
C TYR A 93 13.04 -1.34 9.61
N SER A 94 13.31 -0.03 9.47
CA SER A 94 13.35 0.64 8.17
C SER A 94 14.78 0.82 7.64
N GLN A 95 15.76 1.12 8.51
CA GLN A 95 17.14 1.39 8.13
C GLN A 95 17.91 0.16 7.62
N ILE A 96 17.70 -1.02 8.21
CA ILE A 96 18.41 -2.23 7.74
C ILE A 96 17.98 -2.60 6.31
N PRO A 97 16.67 -2.76 6.00
CA PRO A 97 16.22 -3.02 4.64
C PRO A 97 16.72 -1.95 3.65
N TYR A 98 16.69 -0.68 4.07
CA TYR A 98 17.16 0.45 3.29
C TYR A 98 18.62 0.30 2.81
N HIS A 99 19.55 0.10 3.75
CA HIS A 99 20.96 -0.02 3.40
C HIS A 99 21.23 -1.28 2.56
N LEU A 100 20.58 -2.40 2.88
CA LEU A 100 20.74 -3.64 2.11
C LEU A 100 20.23 -3.48 0.67
N MET A 101 19.11 -2.79 0.49
CA MET A 101 18.55 -2.52 -0.83
C MET A 101 19.42 -1.60 -1.67
N SER A 102 20.02 -0.55 -1.08
CA SER A 102 20.92 0.35 -1.82
C SER A 102 22.16 -0.34 -2.40
N LEU A 103 22.49 -1.56 -1.94
CA LEU A 103 23.57 -2.37 -2.49
C LEU A 103 23.16 -3.11 -3.78
N LYS A 104 21.87 -3.18 -4.11
CA LYS A 104 21.38 -3.68 -5.39
C LYS A 104 21.16 -2.52 -6.35
N SER A 105 22.05 -2.38 -7.32
CA SER A 105 22.10 -1.25 -8.25
C SER A 105 20.92 -1.14 -9.22
N ASP A 106 20.23 -2.23 -9.58
CA ASP A 106 19.38 -2.21 -10.80
C ASP A 106 18.04 -2.97 -10.73
N ASN A 107 17.57 -3.40 -9.55
CA ASN A 107 16.33 -4.20 -9.45
C ASN A 107 15.46 -3.76 -8.26
N LEU A 108 14.95 -2.54 -8.35
CA LEU A 108 14.03 -2.00 -7.36
C LEU A 108 12.64 -2.51 -7.73
N SER A 109 12.16 -3.43 -6.90
CA SER A 109 10.96 -4.19 -7.18
C SER A 109 9.73 -3.28 -7.10
N SER A 110 8.85 -3.37 -8.10
CA SER A 110 7.53 -2.75 -8.12
C SER A 110 6.60 -3.21 -6.97
N ARG A 111 7.10 -4.13 -6.15
CA ARG A 111 6.43 -4.69 -4.97
C ARG A 111 7.47 -5.01 -3.91
N SER A 112 7.19 -4.70 -2.66
CA SER A 112 7.94 -5.24 -1.52
C SER A 112 7.03 -6.04 -0.59
N GLN A 113 7.61 -6.96 0.16
CA GLN A 113 6.88 -7.81 1.10
C GLN A 113 7.62 -7.85 2.44
N GLN A 114 6.85 -7.75 3.51
CA GLN A 114 7.29 -8.04 4.87
C GLN A 114 6.46 -9.20 5.42
N THR A 115 7.10 -10.18 6.03
CA THR A 115 6.41 -11.26 6.74
C THR A 115 6.61 -11.06 8.24
N LEU A 116 5.51 -10.96 8.99
CA LEU A 116 5.54 -10.93 10.45
C LEU A 116 5.28 -12.34 10.97
N HIS A 117 6.13 -12.81 11.85
CA HIS A 117 5.98 -14.10 12.53
C HIS A 117 5.58 -13.87 13.98
N PHE A 118 4.63 -14.65 14.47
CA PHE A 118 4.15 -14.61 15.85
C PHE A 118 4.64 -15.83 16.65
N LEU A 119 4.55 -15.75 17.97
CA LEU A 119 5.06 -16.78 18.88
C LEU A 119 4.31 -18.12 18.79
N ASP A 120 3.07 -18.08 18.31
CA ASP A 120 2.23 -19.26 18.04
C ASP A 120 2.53 -19.91 16.67
N ASN A 121 3.58 -19.45 15.99
CA ASN A 121 3.97 -19.81 14.62
C ASN A 121 3.01 -19.34 13.53
N SER A 122 1.98 -18.57 13.86
CA SER A 122 1.20 -17.86 12.83
C SER A 122 2.08 -16.81 12.15
N LYS A 123 1.68 -16.42 10.95
CA LYS A 123 2.36 -15.37 10.19
C LYS A 123 1.36 -14.54 9.41
N ILE A 124 1.73 -13.30 9.13
CA ILE A 124 1.00 -12.45 8.19
C ILE A 124 1.96 -11.84 7.17
N ASP A 125 1.59 -11.97 5.90
CA ASP A 125 2.31 -11.36 4.80
C ASP A 125 1.72 -9.96 4.54
N ILE A 126 2.59 -8.94 4.53
CA ILE A 126 2.26 -7.56 4.21
C ILE A 126 2.89 -7.26 2.86
N HIS A 127 2.05 -6.88 1.89
CA HIS A 127 2.47 -6.47 0.57
C HIS A 127 2.34 -4.97 0.41
N TYR A 128 3.42 -4.33 0.02
CA TYR A 128 3.42 -2.92 -0.31
C TYR A 128 3.31 -2.76 -1.82
N ILE A 129 2.29 -2.03 -2.24
CA ILE A 129 1.91 -1.80 -3.63
C ILE A 129 2.14 -0.33 -3.96
N GLU A 130 2.60 -0.05 -5.18
CA GLU A 130 2.79 1.32 -5.65
C GLU A 130 1.51 2.16 -5.50
N HIS A 131 1.67 3.41 -5.10
CA HIS A 131 0.56 4.31 -4.80
C HIS A 131 -0.33 4.57 -6.02
N HIS A 132 0.29 4.94 -7.15
CA HIS A 132 -0.44 5.19 -8.40
C HIS A 132 -1.03 3.91 -9.00
N MET A 133 -0.38 2.75 -8.80
CA MET A 133 -0.95 1.44 -9.16
C MET A 133 -2.21 1.16 -8.33
N SER A 134 -2.20 1.51 -7.05
CA SER A 134 -3.37 1.38 -6.18
C SER A 134 -4.52 2.27 -6.66
N HIS A 135 -4.24 3.49 -7.15
CA HIS A 135 -5.26 4.31 -7.82
C HIS A 135 -5.77 3.69 -9.12
N ALA A 136 -4.86 3.19 -9.97
CA ALA A 136 -5.20 2.57 -11.25
C ALA A 136 -6.05 1.30 -11.08
N SER A 137 -5.98 0.65 -9.91
CA SER A 137 -6.78 -0.53 -9.56
C SER A 137 -8.30 -0.32 -9.64
N CYS A 138 -8.77 0.93 -9.71
CA CYS A 138 -10.17 1.25 -10.01
C CYS A 138 -10.67 0.57 -11.30
N PHE A 139 -9.76 0.28 -12.24
CA PHE A 139 -10.01 -0.53 -13.43
C PHE A 139 -10.67 -1.88 -13.10
N PHE A 140 -10.21 -2.58 -12.05
CA PHE A 140 -10.73 -3.91 -11.68
C PHE A 140 -12.16 -3.86 -11.13
N SER A 141 -12.62 -2.69 -10.72
CA SER A 141 -14.01 -2.46 -10.30
C SER A 141 -14.87 -1.85 -11.43
N SER A 142 -14.26 -1.54 -12.57
CA SER A 142 -14.95 -1.00 -13.74
C SER A 142 -15.63 -2.12 -14.54
N PRO A 143 -16.65 -1.82 -15.36
CA PRO A 143 -17.32 -2.80 -16.21
C PRO A 143 -16.53 -3.15 -17.48
N PHE A 144 -15.32 -2.60 -17.67
CA PHE A 144 -14.57 -2.71 -18.91
C PHE A 144 -13.55 -3.86 -18.85
N GLU A 145 -13.51 -4.68 -19.89
CA GLU A 145 -12.47 -5.72 -20.04
C GLU A 145 -11.10 -5.12 -20.41
N ARG A 146 -11.10 -3.96 -21.07
CA ARG A 146 -9.90 -3.21 -21.45
C ARG A 146 -10.16 -1.71 -21.41
N ALA A 147 -9.27 -0.94 -20.80
CA ALA A 147 -9.39 0.51 -20.69
C ALA A 147 -8.02 1.20 -20.61
N ALA A 148 -7.94 2.43 -21.12
CA ALA A 148 -6.87 3.34 -20.74
C ALA A 148 -7.17 3.90 -19.34
N VAL A 149 -6.15 3.93 -18.48
CA VAL A 149 -6.27 4.36 -17.08
C VAL A 149 -5.32 5.52 -16.87
N LEU A 150 -5.87 6.69 -16.51
CA LEU A 150 -5.11 7.87 -16.13
C LEU A 150 -5.26 8.07 -14.63
N THR A 151 -4.14 8.16 -13.92
CA THR A 151 -4.13 8.60 -12.52
C THR A 151 -3.45 9.95 -12.42
N THR A 152 -4.06 10.87 -11.68
CA THR A 152 -3.55 12.23 -11.44
C THR A 152 -3.68 12.52 -9.96
N ASP A 153 -2.56 12.75 -9.29
CA ASP A 153 -2.52 13.08 -7.88
C ASP A 153 -1.44 14.15 -7.60
N ALA A 154 -1.34 14.62 -6.37
CA ALA A 154 -0.29 15.53 -5.96
C ALA A 154 1.09 14.86 -6.10
N PHE A 155 1.29 13.72 -5.43
CA PHE A 155 2.51 12.92 -5.47
C PHE A 155 2.27 11.51 -4.93
N GLY A 156 3.01 10.54 -5.45
CA GLY A 156 3.16 9.18 -4.92
C GLY A 156 4.58 8.98 -4.46
N GLU A 157 5.13 7.79 -4.64
CA GLU A 157 6.52 7.51 -4.27
C GLU A 157 7.51 8.36 -5.07
N LYS A 158 7.24 8.53 -6.37
CA LYS A 158 8.00 9.41 -7.29
C LYS A 158 7.10 10.18 -8.25
N GLN A 159 5.99 9.58 -8.68
CA GLN A 159 5.14 10.09 -9.75
C GLN A 159 4.08 11.07 -9.25
N SER A 160 3.59 11.94 -10.12
CA SER A 160 2.34 12.72 -9.92
C SER A 160 1.25 12.34 -10.93
N ILE A 161 1.63 11.73 -12.05
CA ILE A 161 0.72 11.26 -13.10
C ILE A 161 1.21 9.91 -13.60
N THR A 162 0.29 8.97 -13.82
CA THR A 162 0.55 7.75 -14.58
C THR A 162 -0.50 7.50 -15.65
N PHE A 163 -0.07 6.95 -16.78
CA PHE A 163 -0.91 6.43 -17.83
C PHE A 163 -0.64 4.93 -17.98
N SER A 164 -1.68 4.12 -17.81
CA SER A 164 -1.60 2.66 -17.84
C SER A 164 -2.66 2.07 -18.75
N GLU A 165 -2.41 0.87 -19.25
CA GLU A 165 -3.41 0.04 -19.91
C GLU A 165 -3.93 -1.02 -18.93
N GLY A 166 -5.23 -1.02 -18.69
CA GLY A 166 -5.92 -2.10 -18.01
C GLY A 166 -6.43 -3.12 -19.02
N LYS A 167 -6.16 -4.41 -18.80
CA LYS A 167 -6.69 -5.52 -19.61
C LYS A 167 -6.89 -6.77 -18.76
N GLY A 168 -8.14 -7.24 -18.66
CA GLY A 168 -8.49 -8.40 -17.84
C GLY A 168 -8.08 -8.18 -16.38
N SER A 169 -7.10 -8.95 -15.90
CA SER A 169 -6.54 -8.86 -14.55
C SER A 169 -5.18 -8.17 -14.48
N GLN A 170 -4.81 -7.40 -15.51
CA GLN A 170 -3.51 -6.74 -15.64
C GLN A 170 -3.67 -5.22 -15.72
N LEU A 171 -2.66 -4.52 -15.18
CA LEU A 171 -2.46 -3.08 -15.30
C LEU A 171 -1.00 -2.85 -15.68
N ASP A 172 -0.76 -2.43 -16.91
CA ASP A 172 0.57 -2.20 -17.45
C ASP A 172 0.83 -0.69 -17.54
N LEU A 173 1.87 -0.21 -16.85
CA LEU A 173 2.29 1.18 -16.91
C LEU A 173 2.89 1.49 -18.28
N ILE A 174 2.32 2.46 -19.00
CA ILE A 174 2.80 2.92 -20.30
C ILE A 174 3.73 4.11 -20.14
N TRP A 175 3.35 5.07 -19.29
CA TRP A 175 4.08 6.32 -19.11
C TRP A 175 3.79 6.94 -17.74
N SER A 176 4.74 7.71 -17.22
CA SER A 176 4.54 8.47 -15.98
C SER A 176 5.28 9.81 -15.99
N GLN A 177 4.83 10.72 -15.13
CA GLN A 177 5.50 11.99 -14.82
C GLN A 177 5.99 11.94 -13.36
N GLU A 178 7.28 12.18 -13.14
CA GLU A 178 7.85 12.35 -11.80
C GLU A 178 7.53 13.73 -11.22
N PHE A 179 7.37 13.80 -9.89
CA PHE A 179 7.24 15.01 -9.12
C PHE A 179 8.62 15.53 -8.64
N PRO A 180 8.88 16.85 -8.64
CA PRO A 180 8.06 17.89 -9.23
C PRO A 180 8.18 17.90 -10.76
N HIS A 181 7.11 18.30 -11.45
CA HIS A 181 7.12 18.46 -12.92
C HIS A 181 7.93 19.69 -13.39
N SER A 182 8.61 20.37 -12.47
CA SER A 182 9.57 21.46 -12.71
C SER A 182 10.68 21.36 -11.66
N ARG A 183 11.92 21.14 -12.09
CA ARG A 183 13.13 21.32 -11.26
C ARG A 183 13.70 22.71 -11.43
#